data_AF-R9KPC2-F1
#
_entry.id   AF-R9KPC2-F1
#
_cell.length_a   1.000
_cell.length_b   1.000
_cell.length_c   1.000
_cell.angle_alpha   90.00
_cell.angle_beta   90.00
_cell.angle_gamma   90.00
#
_symmetry.space_group_name_H-M   'P 1'
#
loop_
_entity.id
_entity.type
_entity.pdbx_description
1 polymer ?
#
loop_
_entity_poly.entity_id
_entity_poly.type
_entity_poly.pdbx_seq_one_letter_code
_entity_poly.pdbx_strand_id
1 'polypeptide(L)' 'MAKFNNAEEITRFFINDGLGENTTFSELSEKEAKEKGYHFAVRGIENGRKYFIMGTCGNIYDDNGKIVMFNI' A
#
# COMPACT_ATOMS: atom_id res chain seq x y z
N MET A 1 8.29 2.45 -14.04
CA MET A 1 8.24 3.57 -13.07
C MET A 1 7.08 3.30 -12.14
N ALA A 2 7.21 3.61 -10.85
CA ALA A 2 6.11 3.53 -9.90
C ALA A 2 4.96 4.45 -10.35
N LYS A 3 3.73 3.98 -10.22
CA LYS A 3 2.52 4.76 -10.55
C LYS A 3 2.14 5.69 -9.40
N PHE A 4 2.43 5.29 -8.16
CA PHE A 4 2.09 6.01 -6.95
C PHE A 4 3.33 6.21 -6.08
N ASN A 5 3.59 7.46 -5.71
CA ASN A 5 4.73 7.85 -4.87
C ASN A 5 4.32 8.09 -3.42
N ASN A 6 3.04 8.21 -3.11
CA ASN A 6 2.55 8.45 -1.76
C ASN A 6 1.11 7.95 -1.57
N ALA A 7 0.69 7.90 -0.31
CA ALA A 7 -0.63 7.41 0.07
C ALA A 7 -1.78 8.25 -0.50
N GLU A 8 -1.56 9.55 -0.74
CA GLU A 8 -2.58 10.45 -1.28
C GLU A 8 -2.88 10.14 -2.76
N GLU A 9 -1.85 9.88 -3.57
CA GLU A 9 -2.00 9.54 -4.99
C GLU A 9 -2.80 8.25 -5.19
N ILE A 10 -2.47 7.19 -4.44
CA ILE A 10 -3.18 5.92 -4.51
C ILE A 10 -4.61 6.03 -3.96
N THR A 11 -4.82 6.80 -2.88
CA THR A 11 -6.14 7.06 -2.32
C THR A 11 -7.06 7.73 -3.35
N ARG A 12 -6.60 8.83 -3.96
CA ARG A 12 -7.36 9.54 -5.00
C ARG A 12 -7.67 8.64 -6.19
N PHE A 13 -6.71 7.80 -6.60
CA PHE A 13 -6.91 6.87 -7.70
C PHE A 13 -8.07 5.91 -7.42
N PHE A 14 -8.07 5.23 -6.27
CA PHE A 14 -9.13 4.26 -5.95
C PHE A 14 -10.48 4.91 -5.65
N ILE A 15 -10.52 6.11 -5.07
CA ILE A 15 -11.76 6.88 -4.93
C ILE A 15 -12.36 7.15 -6.32
N ASN A 16 -11.54 7.62 -7.28
CA ASN A 16 -11.99 7.89 -8.64
C ASN A 16 -12.36 6.61 -9.42
N ASP A 17 -11.78 5.47 -9.06
CA ASP A 17 -12.09 4.14 -9.63
C ASP A 17 -13.39 3.53 -9.08
N GLY A 18 -14.01 4.17 -8.07
CA GLY A 18 -15.34 3.82 -7.57
C GLY A 18 -15.37 3.06 -6.24
N LEU A 19 -14.24 2.93 -5.53
CA LEU A 19 -14.21 2.31 -4.19
C LEU A 19 -14.86 3.17 -3.09
N GLY A 20 -15.24 4.40 -3.40
CA GLY A 20 -16.01 5.30 -2.53
C GLY A 20 -15.14 6.24 -1.70
N GLU A 21 -15.71 7.38 -1.30
CA GLU A 21 -15.01 8.52 -0.67
C GLU A 21 -14.33 8.21 0.67
N ASN A 22 -14.79 7.15 1.36
CA ASN A 22 -14.21 6.70 2.63
C ASN A 22 -12.93 5.85 2.46
N THR A 23 -12.50 5.60 1.22
CA THR A 23 -11.28 4.87 0.94
C THR A 23 -10.07 5.65 1.43
N THR A 24 -9.22 5.00 2.21
CA THR A 24 -7.98 5.59 2.71
C THR A 24 -6.83 4.59 2.59
N PHE A 25 -5.63 5.13 2.37
CA PHE A 25 -4.39 4.35 2.38
C PHE A 25 -3.36 5.02 3.31
N SER A 26 -2.46 4.20 3.85
CA SER A 26 -1.26 4.65 4.55
C SER A 26 -0.01 3.99 3.95
N GLU A 27 1.12 4.70 3.94
CA GLU A 27 2.40 4.10 3.54
C GLU A 27 2.85 3.07 4.59
N LEU A 28 3.16 1.84 4.14
CA LEU A 28 3.74 0.81 4.97
C LEU A 28 5.22 1.14 5.19
N SER A 29 5.59 1.44 6.44
CA SER A 29 7.00 1.68 6.78
C SER A 29 7.79 0.36 6.85
N GLU A 30 9.10 0.44 6.63
CA GLU A 30 10.00 -0.73 6.79
C GLU A 30 9.95 -1.30 8.21
N LYS A 31 9.87 -0.42 9.23
CA LYS A 31 9.75 -0.80 10.63
C LYS A 31 8.47 -1.60 10.88
N GLU A 32 7.33 -1.10 10.42
CA GLU A 32 6.04 -1.78 10.56
C GLU A 32 6.06 -3.12 9.80
N ALA A 33 6.64 -3.17 8.60
CA ALA A 33 6.81 -4.41 7.86
C ALA A 33 7.66 -5.45 8.61
N LYS A 34 8.73 -5.01 9.30
CA LYS A 34 9.55 -5.88 10.15
C LYS A 34 8.77 -6.39 11.37
N GLU A 35 8.08 -5.50 12.08
CA GLU A 35 7.28 -5.84 13.27
C GLU A 35 6.15 -6.83 12.94
N LYS A 36 5.53 -6.71 11.77
CA LYS A 36 4.46 -7.59 11.29
C LYS A 36 4.95 -8.86 10.58
N GLY A 37 6.26 -9.00 10.33
CA GLY A 37 6.82 -10.14 9.62
C GLY A 37 6.55 -10.15 8.10
N TYR A 38 6.27 -8.99 7.49
CA TYR A 38 6.02 -8.85 6.06
C TYR A 38 7.34 -8.83 5.26
N HIS A 39 8.01 -9.99 5.20
CA HIS A 39 9.33 -10.11 4.57
C HIS A 39 9.39 -9.64 3.10
N PHE A 40 8.30 -9.81 2.35
CA PHE A 40 8.19 -9.31 0.96
C PHE A 40 8.25 -7.78 0.91
N ALA A 41 7.57 -7.11 1.84
CA ALA A 41 7.51 -5.66 1.91
C ALA A 41 8.86 -5.10 2.35
N VAL A 42 9.50 -5.69 3.37
CA VAL A 42 10.84 -5.30 3.84
C VAL A 42 11.83 -5.31 2.67
N ARG A 43 11.96 -6.45 1.97
CA ARG A 43 12.87 -6.55 0.82
C ARG A 43 12.52 -5.57 -0.30
N GLY A 44 11.24 -5.34 -0.54
CA GLY A 44 10.82 -4.38 -1.56
C GLY A 44 11.20 -2.94 -1.21
N ILE A 45 10.98 -2.53 0.04
CA ILE A 45 11.30 -1.20 0.55
C ILE A 45 12.82 -0.95 0.51
N GLU A 46 13.62 -1.93 0.93
CA GLU A 46 15.08 -1.88 0.81
C GLU A 46 15.56 -1.70 -0.64
N ASN A 47 14.77 -2.17 -1.63
CA ASN A 47 15.02 -1.99 -3.05
C ASN A 47 14.32 -0.75 -3.65
N GLY A 48 13.78 0.15 -2.82
CA GLY A 48 13.17 1.41 -3.24
C GLY A 48 11.71 1.31 -3.70
N ARG A 49 11.03 0.19 -3.45
CA ARG A 49 9.58 0.07 -3.69
C ARG A 49 8.78 0.72 -2.57
N LYS A 50 7.55 1.14 -2.89
CA LYS A 50 6.56 1.55 -1.89
C LYS A 50 5.42 0.55 -1.80
N TYR A 51 4.84 0.47 -0.61
CA TYR A 51 3.65 -0.32 -0.32
C TYR A 51 2.67 0.50 0.48
N PHE A 52 1.39 0.23 0.29
CA PHE A 52 0.30 0.98 0.88
C PHE A 52 -0.71 0.03 1.53
N ILE A 53 -1.09 0.32 2.77
CA ILE A 53 -2.10 -0.43 3.51
C ILE A 53 -3.44 0.28 3.32
N MET A 54 -4.46 -0.45 2.86
CA MET A 54 -5.81 0.06 2.78
C MET A 54 -6.45 0.11 4.16
N GLY A 55 -6.98 1.26 4.57
CA GLY A 55 -7.50 1.47 5.94
C GLY A 55 -8.71 0.60 6.29
N THR A 56 -9.56 0.24 5.32
CA THR A 56 -10.82 -0.48 5.58
C THR A 56 -10.62 -1.98 5.80
N CYS A 57 -9.66 -2.61 5.13
CA CYS A 57 -9.45 -4.06 5.18
C CYS A 57 -8.01 -4.47 5.53
N GLY A 58 -7.07 -3.53 5.60
CA GLY A 58 -5.67 -3.82 5.86
C GLY A 58 -4.93 -4.50 4.69
N ASN A 59 -5.57 -4.66 3.53
CA ASN A 59 -4.93 -5.19 2.33
C ASN A 59 -3.74 -4.31 1.92
N ILE A 60 -2.67 -4.95 1.44
CA ILE A 60 -1.45 -4.26 1.05
C ILE A 60 -1.35 -4.22 -0.47
N TYR A 61 -1.11 -3.02 -0.98
CA TYR A 61 -0.96 -2.71 -2.40
C TYR A 61 0.46 -2.24 -2.67
N ASP A 62 1.00 -2.55 -3.86
CA ASP A 62 2.28 -2.02 -4.32
C ASP A 62 2.14 -0.61 -4.92
N ASP A 63 3.29 -0.03 -5.27
CA ASP A 63 3.42 1.26 -5.95
C ASP A 63 2.85 1.34 -7.38
N ASN A 64 2.26 0.25 -7.88
CA ASN A 64 1.50 0.20 -9.12
C ASN A 64 -0.02 0.04 -8.88
N GLY A 65 -0.45 -0.05 -7.61
CA GLY A 65 -1.84 -0.28 -7.22
C GLY A 65 -2.27 -1.74 -7.32
N LYS A 66 -1.32 -2.69 -7.39
CA LYS A 66 -1.65 -4.12 -7.38
C LYS A 66 -1.69 -4.61 -5.95
N ILE A 67 -2.73 -5.37 -5.60
CA ILE A 67 -2.77 -6.07 -4.32
C ILE A 67 -1.66 -7.13 -4.27
N VAL A 68 -0.86 -7.08 -3.21
CA VAL A 68 0.28 -8.00 -2.98
C VAL A 68 0.09 -8.85 -1.74
N MET A 69 -0.79 -8.44 -0.83
CA MET A 69 -1.18 -9.23 0.32
C MET A 69 -2.64 -8.94 0.68
N PHE A 70 -3.41 -10.01 0.88
CA PHE A 70 -4.72 -9.96 1.51
C PHE A 70 -4.53 -10.07 3.01
N ASN A 71 -5.09 -9.12 3.75
CA ASN A 71 -5.19 -9.20 5.19
C ASN A 71 -6.67 -9.51 5.49
N ILE A 72 -6.97 -10.78 5.81
CA ILE A 72 -8.32 -11.29 6.06
C ILE A 72 -8.48 -11.51 7.56
#